data_AF-A0A413B3Q6-F1
#
_entry.id   AF-A0A413B3Q6-F1
#
_cell.length_a   1.000
_cell.length_b   1.000
_cell.length_c   1.000
_cell.angle_alpha   90.00
_cell.angle_beta   90.00
_cell.angle_gamma   90.00
#
_symmetry.space_group_name_H-M   'P 1'
#
loop_
_entity.id
_entity.type
_entity.pdbx_description
1 polymer ?
#
loop_
_entity_poly.entity_id
_entity_poly.type
_entity_poly.pdbx_seq_one_letter_code
_entity_poly.pdbx_strand_id
1 'polypeptide(L)'
;MHFLSYAQEPVFAYDNNQIKSKPQFIEAFNNGNFDNITSHSLQKSYNVSAQNGDKYIVKCFKNAGWENEPGDWHYLEIAYNGQTIYSIDYADGWEYLSPNLKSSLSPMADAFYQKDLDCDTVMLLFTGITIMSQPPYITVIILKKGKATLVLNKPFFIEKVQHSNNEDVFSLCANTVEYYDNGTPMNNASIQKLYVKNKMIFISNN
;
A
#
# COMPACT_ATOMS: atom_id res chain seq x y z
N MET A 1 -21.06 24.73 11.56
CA MET A 1 -20.75 23.38 11.04
C MET A 1 -19.55 22.88 11.85
N HIS A 2 -19.79 21.97 12.80
CA HIS A 2 -18.73 21.46 13.68
C HIS A 2 -17.80 20.55 12.87
N PHE A 3 -16.56 20.97 12.62
CA PHE A 3 -15.51 20.06 12.21
C PHE A 3 -15.14 19.22 13.42
N LEU A 4 -15.60 17.97 13.45
CA LEU A 4 -14.98 16.96 14.32
C LEU A 4 -13.54 16.80 13.82
N SER A 5 -12.61 17.41 14.55
CA SER A 5 -11.18 17.15 14.42
C SER A 5 -10.94 15.72 14.92
N TYR A 6 -11.08 14.73 14.04
CA TYR A 6 -10.60 13.39 14.35
C TYR A 6 -9.09 13.46 14.58
N ALA A 7 -8.64 12.90 15.70
CA ALA A 7 -7.21 12.79 15.99
C ALA A 7 -6.54 12.01 14.85
N GLN A 8 -5.51 12.61 14.25
CA GLN A 8 -4.70 11.99 13.20
C GLN A 8 -3.44 11.41 13.86
N GLU A 9 -3.16 10.13 13.66
CA GLU A 9 -1.95 9.51 14.17
C GLU A 9 -0.98 9.21 13.02
N PRO A 10 0.31 9.61 13.13
CA PRO A 10 1.30 9.23 12.14
C PRO A 10 1.54 7.72 12.18
N VAL A 11 1.62 7.07 11.02
CA VAL A 11 1.78 5.60 10.92
C VAL A 11 3.23 5.13 11.12
N PHE A 12 4.18 6.05 11.16
CA PHE A 12 5.58 5.82 11.52
C PHE A 12 6.13 7.03 12.28
N ALA A 13 7.34 6.91 12.79
CA ALA A 13 8.11 8.01 13.36
C ALA A 13 9.52 8.05 12.76
N TYR A 14 10.18 9.20 12.88
CA TYR A 14 11.62 9.30 12.66
C TYR A 14 12.36 9.04 13.97
N ASP A 15 13.30 8.10 13.95
CA ASP A 15 14.22 7.80 15.05
C ASP A 15 15.64 7.85 14.49
N ASN A 16 16.45 8.83 14.92
CA ASN A 16 17.79 9.08 14.35
C ASN A 16 17.82 9.15 12.81
N ASN A 17 16.83 9.83 12.23
CA ASN A 17 16.67 9.97 10.77
C ASN A 17 16.49 8.63 10.03
N GLN A 18 15.99 7.61 10.74
CA GLN A 18 15.53 6.33 10.20
C GLN A 18 14.01 6.22 10.38
N ILE A 19 13.36 5.43 9.53
CA ILE A 19 11.93 5.14 9.67
C ILE A 19 11.75 4.10 10.78
N LYS A 20 10.88 4.41 11.74
CA LYS A 20 10.44 3.49 12.79
C LYS A 20 8.96 3.21 12.61
N SER A 21 8.63 1.98 12.28
CA SER A 21 7.26 1.54 12.13
C SER A 21 6.52 1.52 13.46
N LYS A 22 5.20 1.65 13.39
CA LYS A 22 4.31 1.54 14.54
C LYS A 22 3.44 0.29 14.38
N PRO A 23 3.61 -0.75 15.22
CA PRO A 23 2.98 -2.05 15.03
C PRO A 23 1.46 -2.03 14.92
N GLN A 24 0.77 -1.08 15.56
CA GLN A 24 -0.71 -0.98 15.50
C GLN A 24 -1.25 -0.73 14.09
N PHE A 25 -0.41 -0.26 13.16
CA PHE A 25 -0.76 -0.04 11.77
C PHE A 25 -0.36 -1.18 10.84
N ILE A 26 0.22 -2.26 11.38
CA ILE A 26 0.74 -3.38 10.59
C ILE A 26 0.07 -4.65 11.07
N GLU A 27 -0.93 -5.09 10.30
CA GLU A 27 -1.52 -6.42 10.44
C GLU A 27 -0.71 -7.42 9.62
N ALA A 28 -0.53 -8.63 10.14
CA ALA A 28 0.13 -9.70 9.41
C ALA A 28 -0.79 -10.21 8.31
N PHE A 29 -0.22 -10.57 7.16
CA PHE A 29 -0.98 -11.29 6.15
C PHE A 29 -1.36 -12.69 6.65
N ASN A 30 -2.55 -13.14 6.29
CA ASN A 30 -2.97 -14.51 6.54
C ASN A 30 -2.55 -15.40 5.37
N ASN A 31 -1.26 -15.70 5.29
CA ASN A 31 -0.67 -16.41 4.15
C ASN A 31 -0.84 -17.93 4.20
N GLY A 32 -1.64 -18.49 5.11
CA GLY A 32 -1.72 -19.93 5.30
C GLY A 32 -0.34 -20.60 5.45
N ASN A 33 -0.27 -21.90 5.20
CA ASN A 33 0.98 -22.63 5.07
C ASN A 33 1.00 -23.32 3.70
N PHE A 34 1.96 -22.96 2.85
CA PHE A 34 2.05 -23.46 1.47
C PHE A 34 3.42 -24.09 1.23
N ASP A 35 3.52 -25.41 1.45
CA ASP A 35 4.76 -26.17 1.30
C ASP A 35 5.22 -26.35 -0.17
N ASN A 36 4.38 -25.97 -1.13
CA ASN A 36 4.61 -26.15 -2.56
C ASN A 36 5.28 -24.94 -3.25
N ILE A 37 5.48 -23.81 -2.55
CA ILE A 37 6.15 -22.64 -3.13
C ILE A 37 7.65 -22.90 -3.16
N THR A 38 8.15 -23.31 -4.32
CA THR A 38 9.57 -23.68 -4.52
C THR A 38 10.38 -22.63 -5.27
N SER A 39 9.70 -21.71 -5.97
CA SER A 39 10.34 -20.61 -6.71
C SER A 39 9.35 -19.49 -7.03
N HIS A 40 9.89 -18.34 -7.44
CA HIS A 40 9.13 -17.16 -7.86
C HIS A 40 9.54 -16.74 -9.28
N SER A 41 8.56 -16.46 -10.14
CA SER A 41 8.75 -15.96 -11.50
C SER A 41 8.55 -14.46 -11.56
N LEU A 42 9.56 -13.72 -12.01
CA LEU A 42 9.51 -12.27 -12.13
C LEU A 42 8.45 -11.86 -13.16
N GLN A 43 7.42 -11.14 -12.69
CA GLN A 43 6.39 -10.59 -13.56
C GLN A 43 6.84 -9.24 -14.11
N LYS A 44 7.27 -8.35 -13.22
CA LYS A 44 7.65 -6.98 -13.59
C LYS A 44 8.63 -6.38 -12.61
N SER A 45 9.41 -5.42 -13.09
CA SER A 45 10.31 -4.62 -12.26
C SER A 45 10.16 -3.14 -12.56
N TYR A 46 10.37 -2.32 -11.54
CA TYR A 46 10.19 -0.87 -11.57
C TYR A 46 11.41 -0.19 -10.97
N ASN A 47 11.94 0.79 -11.68
CA ASN A 47 12.97 1.67 -11.15
C ASN A 47 12.30 2.80 -10.38
N VAL A 48 12.64 2.93 -9.11
CA VAL A 48 12.19 4.02 -8.23
C VAL A 48 13.39 4.87 -7.88
N SER A 49 13.31 6.18 -8.15
CA SER A 49 14.37 7.13 -7.81
C SER A 49 13.86 8.15 -6.81
N ALA A 50 14.62 8.36 -5.74
CA ALA A 50 14.42 9.49 -4.85
C ALA A 50 15.09 10.75 -5.44
N GLN A 51 14.68 11.93 -4.98
CA GLN A 51 15.17 13.21 -5.53
C GLN A 51 16.66 13.45 -5.26
N ASN A 52 17.21 12.87 -4.20
CA ASN A 52 18.64 12.88 -3.89
C ASN A 52 19.48 11.98 -4.82
N GLY A 53 18.84 11.26 -5.73
CA GLY A 53 19.49 10.36 -6.69
C GLY A 53 19.61 8.90 -6.24
N ASP A 54 19.16 8.55 -5.04
CA ASP A 54 19.07 7.14 -4.61
C ASP A 54 18.16 6.35 -5.55
N LYS A 55 18.59 5.15 -5.94
CA LYS A 55 17.87 4.29 -6.88
C LYS A 55 17.53 2.95 -6.24
N TYR A 56 16.26 2.59 -6.33
CA TYR A 56 15.70 1.34 -5.86
C TYR A 56 15.09 0.58 -7.04
N ILE A 57 15.03 -0.74 -6.92
CA ILE A 57 14.33 -1.60 -7.88
C ILE A 57 13.26 -2.37 -7.11
N VAL A 58 12.01 -2.15 -7.48
CA VAL A 58 10.85 -2.92 -6.98
C VAL A 58 10.60 -4.04 -7.96
N LYS A 59 10.52 -5.28 -7.47
CA LYS A 59 10.30 -6.48 -8.29
C LYS A 59 9.06 -7.22 -7.78
N CYS A 60 8.14 -7.47 -8.70
CA CYS A 60 6.88 -8.16 -8.45
C CYS A 60 6.97 -9.56 -9.05
N PHE A 61 6.76 -10.59 -8.24
CA PHE A 61 6.88 -11.98 -8.65
C PHE A 61 5.60 -12.78 -8.38
N LYS A 62 5.28 -13.70 -9.28
CA LYS A 62 4.23 -14.69 -9.08
C LYS A 62 4.87 -16.00 -8.60
N ASN A 63 4.22 -16.69 -7.66
CA ASN A 63 4.71 -17.98 -7.15
C ASN A 63 4.60 -19.03 -8.27
N ALA A 64 5.61 -19.89 -8.40
CA ALA A 64 5.55 -20.96 -9.40
C ALA A 64 4.43 -21.96 -9.08
N GLY A 65 3.65 -22.35 -10.08
CA GLY A 65 2.49 -23.22 -9.92
C GLY A 65 1.20 -22.49 -9.51
N TRP A 66 1.26 -21.16 -9.35
CA TRP A 66 0.14 -20.32 -8.96
C TRP A 66 -0.34 -19.46 -10.13
N GLU A 67 -0.09 -19.87 -11.37
CA GLU A 67 -0.38 -19.07 -12.57
C GLU A 67 -1.88 -18.72 -12.69
N ASN A 68 -2.74 -19.60 -12.18
CA ASN A 68 -4.20 -19.42 -12.18
C ASN A 68 -4.75 -18.88 -10.85
N GLU A 69 -3.91 -18.68 -9.83
CA GLU A 69 -4.34 -18.09 -8.56
C GLU A 69 -4.62 -16.60 -8.75
N PRO A 70 -5.60 -16.06 -7.99
CA PRO A 70 -5.92 -14.64 -7.98
C PRO A 70 -4.69 -13.79 -7.64
N GLY A 71 -4.69 -12.52 -8.03
CA GLY A 71 -3.56 -11.62 -7.82
C GLY A 71 -2.55 -11.67 -8.98
N ASP A 72 -2.07 -10.49 -9.35
CA ASP A 72 -1.08 -10.32 -10.42
C ASP A 72 0.32 -10.75 -9.97
N TRP A 73 0.64 -10.61 -8.67
CA TRP A 73 1.87 -11.10 -8.05
C TRP A 73 1.68 -11.36 -6.55
N HIS A 74 2.55 -12.18 -5.96
CA HIS A 74 2.41 -12.74 -4.61
C HIS A 74 3.65 -12.58 -3.74
N TYR A 75 4.76 -12.19 -4.36
CA TYR A 75 6.02 -11.95 -3.68
C TYR A 75 6.62 -10.65 -4.20
N LEU A 76 7.01 -9.79 -3.27
CA LEU A 76 7.58 -8.48 -3.53
C LEU A 76 9.03 -8.48 -3.04
N GLU A 77 9.95 -8.00 -3.87
CA GLU A 77 11.30 -7.63 -3.43
C GLU A 77 11.61 -6.17 -3.73
N ILE A 78 12.35 -5.55 -2.85
CA ILE A 78 12.92 -4.23 -3.06
C ILE A 78 14.43 -4.34 -2.92
N ALA A 79 15.14 -3.89 -3.95
CA ALA A 79 16.59 -3.90 -4.00
C ALA A 79 17.18 -2.49 -4.03
N TYR A 80 18.35 -2.34 -3.43
CA TYR A 80 19.17 -1.13 -3.44
C TYR A 80 20.64 -1.54 -3.64
N ASN A 81 21.36 -0.86 -4.53
CA ASN A 81 22.75 -1.19 -4.89
C ASN A 81 22.96 -2.68 -5.24
N GLY A 82 22.00 -3.29 -5.95
CA GLY A 82 22.06 -4.68 -6.38
C GLY A 82 21.75 -5.72 -5.31
N GLN A 83 21.46 -5.32 -4.07
CA GLN A 83 21.11 -6.22 -2.97
C GLN A 83 19.64 -6.09 -2.61
N THR A 84 18.96 -7.20 -2.35
CA THR A 84 17.60 -7.19 -1.78
C THR A 84 17.67 -6.68 -0.34
N ILE A 85 16.95 -5.59 -0.08
CA ILE A 85 16.90 -4.92 1.23
C ILE A 85 15.58 -5.17 1.96
N TYR A 86 14.57 -5.67 1.25
CA TYR A 86 13.27 -6.01 1.80
C TYR A 86 12.56 -7.01 0.89
N SER A 87 11.84 -7.94 1.49
CA SER A 87 10.92 -8.81 0.79
C SER A 87 9.69 -9.10 1.64
N ILE A 88 8.58 -9.38 0.97
CA ILE A 88 7.33 -9.77 1.62
C ILE A 88 6.49 -10.63 0.69
N ASP A 89 5.88 -11.67 1.26
CA ASP A 89 4.92 -12.55 0.62
C ASP A 89 3.48 -12.20 1.04
N TYR A 90 2.54 -12.35 0.10
CA TYR A 90 1.11 -12.26 0.35
C TYR A 90 0.39 -13.31 -0.49
N ALA A 91 -0.27 -14.26 0.16
CA ALA A 91 -0.86 -15.42 -0.50
C ALA A 91 -2.07 -15.07 -1.37
N ASP A 92 -2.90 -14.11 -0.99
CA ASP A 92 -3.97 -13.67 -1.90
C ASP A 92 -3.41 -12.83 -3.05
N GLY A 93 -2.22 -12.25 -2.86
CA GLY A 93 -1.51 -11.46 -3.86
C GLY A 93 -1.97 -10.00 -3.96
N TRP A 94 -1.18 -9.23 -4.67
CA TRP A 94 -1.47 -7.84 -5.03
C TRP A 94 -1.98 -7.75 -6.46
N GLU A 95 -2.70 -6.68 -6.75
CA GLU A 95 -3.21 -6.37 -8.08
C GLU A 95 -2.58 -5.08 -8.61
N TYR A 96 -2.45 -4.99 -9.94
CA TYR A 96 -2.15 -3.72 -10.57
C TYR A 96 -3.27 -2.71 -10.24
N LEU A 97 -2.88 -1.47 -9.96
CA LEU A 97 -3.79 -0.37 -9.70
C LEU A 97 -4.83 -0.26 -10.81
N SER A 98 -6.10 -0.28 -10.42
CA SER A 98 -7.21 -0.10 -11.35
C SER A 98 -7.06 1.20 -12.15
N PRO A 99 -7.59 1.30 -13.39
CA PRO A 99 -7.46 2.50 -14.21
C PRO A 99 -7.93 3.79 -13.52
N ASN A 100 -8.97 3.71 -12.68
CA ASN A 100 -9.49 4.84 -11.90
C ASN A 100 -8.49 5.29 -10.83
N LEU A 101 -7.86 4.33 -10.17
CA LEU A 101 -6.85 4.61 -9.16
C LEU A 101 -5.56 5.12 -9.80
N LYS A 102 -5.11 4.48 -10.88
CA LYS A 102 -3.93 4.86 -11.66
C LYS A 102 -4.05 6.27 -12.27
N SER A 103 -5.23 6.63 -12.79
CA SER A 103 -5.47 7.98 -13.32
C SER A 103 -5.43 9.05 -12.23
N SER A 104 -5.78 8.70 -11.00
CA SER A 104 -5.66 9.58 -9.84
C SER A 104 -4.20 9.68 -9.33
N LEU A 105 -3.46 8.57 -9.35
CA LEU A 105 -2.21 8.39 -8.62
C LEU A 105 -0.90 8.61 -9.41
N SER A 106 -0.94 9.10 -10.65
CA SER A 106 0.22 9.28 -11.58
C SER A 106 0.61 8.02 -12.38
N PRO A 107 0.95 8.15 -13.68
CA PRO A 107 0.97 7.04 -14.63
C PRO A 107 2.22 6.14 -14.63
N MET A 108 3.25 6.42 -13.82
CA MET A 108 4.58 5.80 -14.00
C MET A 108 4.64 4.32 -13.62
N ALA A 109 3.82 3.86 -12.67
CA ALA A 109 3.74 2.46 -12.28
C ALA A 109 2.27 2.01 -12.24
N ASP A 110 2.03 0.79 -12.71
CA ASP A 110 0.75 0.10 -12.53
C ASP A 110 0.72 -0.75 -11.27
N ALA A 111 1.85 -1.13 -10.67
CA ALA A 111 1.86 -1.98 -9.48
C ALA A 111 1.65 -1.23 -8.14
N PHE A 112 1.98 0.06 -8.10
CA PHE A 112 1.93 0.85 -6.87
C PHE A 112 1.85 2.34 -7.14
N TYR A 113 1.36 3.06 -6.14
CA TYR A 113 1.46 4.49 -6.09
C TYR A 113 2.77 4.92 -5.47
N GLN A 114 3.44 5.89 -6.10
CA GLN A 114 4.69 6.46 -5.61
C GLN A 114 4.52 7.94 -5.27
N LYS A 115 5.02 8.36 -4.10
CA LYS A 115 5.14 9.77 -3.74
C LYS A 115 6.43 10.07 -2.98
N ASP A 116 7.14 11.10 -3.40
CA ASP A 116 8.24 11.64 -2.60
C ASP A 116 7.67 12.33 -1.35
N LEU A 117 8.13 11.88 -0.18
CA LEU A 117 7.83 12.53 1.10
C LEU A 117 8.88 13.59 1.43
N ASP A 118 10.14 13.35 1.07
CA ASP A 118 11.26 14.27 1.17
C ASP A 118 12.30 13.95 0.09
N CYS A 119 13.40 14.70 0.03
CA CYS A 119 14.41 14.49 -1.00
C CYS A 119 15.05 13.08 -1.00
N ASP A 120 15.12 12.42 0.15
CA ASP A 120 15.70 11.07 0.32
C ASP A 120 14.68 10.02 0.77
N THR A 121 13.37 10.36 0.74
CA THR A 121 12.32 9.53 1.32
C THR A 121 11.17 9.38 0.33
N VAL A 122 10.88 8.14 -0.07
CA VAL A 122 9.83 7.81 -1.04
C VAL A 122 8.81 6.87 -0.42
N MET A 123 7.53 7.15 -0.57
CA MET A 123 6.42 6.29 -0.21
C MET A 123 6.02 5.43 -1.42
N LEU A 124 5.82 4.14 -1.18
CA LEU A 124 5.17 3.20 -2.10
C LEU A 124 3.90 2.65 -1.46
N LEU A 125 2.77 2.70 -2.17
CA LEU A 125 1.49 2.13 -1.72
C LEU A 125 1.00 1.09 -2.74
N PHE A 126 0.76 -0.12 -2.25
CA PHE A 126 0.28 -1.27 -3.00
C PHE A 126 -1.15 -1.63 -2.60
N THR A 127 -1.90 -2.22 -3.52
CA THR A 127 -3.27 -2.72 -3.30
C THR A 127 -3.31 -4.24 -3.46
N GLY A 128 -3.79 -4.93 -2.43
CA GLY A 128 -4.12 -6.35 -2.48
C GLY A 128 -5.26 -6.62 -3.46
N ILE A 129 -5.42 -7.86 -3.92
CA ILE A 129 -6.62 -8.23 -4.66
C ILE A 129 -7.85 -8.25 -3.74
N THR A 130 -9.01 -7.88 -4.28
CA THR A 130 -10.30 -8.01 -3.60
C THR A 130 -10.86 -9.43 -3.79
N ILE A 131 -11.01 -10.18 -2.70
CA ILE A 131 -11.57 -11.55 -2.70
C ILE A 131 -12.86 -11.56 -1.88
N MET A 132 -13.92 -12.20 -2.41
CA MET A 132 -15.21 -12.37 -1.71
C MET A 132 -15.77 -11.06 -1.13
N SER A 133 -15.58 -9.96 -1.87
CA SER A 133 -15.98 -8.60 -1.47
C SER A 133 -15.40 -8.12 -0.14
N GLN A 134 -14.32 -8.74 0.37
CA GLN A 134 -13.62 -8.27 1.56
C GLN A 134 -12.64 -7.14 1.20
N PRO A 135 -12.45 -6.14 2.08
CA PRO A 135 -11.50 -5.07 1.83
C PRO A 135 -10.08 -5.63 1.59
N PRO A 136 -9.42 -5.30 0.48
CA PRO A 136 -8.06 -5.74 0.21
C PRO A 136 -7.07 -5.06 1.15
N TYR A 137 -5.90 -5.65 1.35
CA TYR A 137 -4.83 -4.98 2.07
C TYR A 137 -4.30 -3.76 1.31
N ILE A 138 -4.20 -2.63 1.99
CA ILE A 138 -3.39 -1.50 1.58
C ILE A 138 -2.05 -1.60 2.31
N THR A 139 -0.98 -1.77 1.53
CA THR A 139 0.37 -1.95 2.05
C THR A 139 1.21 -0.73 1.70
N VAL A 140 1.84 -0.09 2.69
CA VAL A 140 2.71 1.08 2.49
C VAL A 140 4.13 0.79 2.97
N ILE A 141 5.08 0.96 2.07
CA ILE A 141 6.51 0.81 2.32
C ILE A 141 7.19 2.17 2.09
N ILE A 142 8.04 2.58 3.03
CA ILE A 142 8.89 3.77 2.90
C ILE A 142 10.30 3.36 2.50
N LEU A 143 10.80 3.97 1.44
CA LEU A 143 12.19 3.90 1.01
C LEU A 143 12.95 5.09 1.58
N LYS A 144 14.03 4.85 2.31
CA LYS A 144 14.90 5.91 2.83
C LYS A 144 16.32 5.40 3.04
N LYS A 145 17.31 6.10 2.46
CA LYS A 145 18.75 5.85 2.67
C LYS A 145 19.14 4.37 2.51
N GLY A 146 18.69 3.75 1.43
CA GLY A 146 19.00 2.35 1.12
C GLY A 146 18.27 1.32 1.99
N LYS A 147 17.22 1.73 2.73
CA LYS A 147 16.33 0.84 3.47
C LYS A 147 14.91 0.95 2.96
N ALA A 148 14.17 -0.14 3.09
CA ALA A 148 12.74 -0.22 2.88
C ALA A 148 12.09 -0.62 4.20
N THR A 149 10.99 0.05 4.58
CA THR A 149 10.33 -0.17 5.87
C THR A 149 8.82 -0.21 5.67
N LEU A 150 8.19 -1.33 6.04
CA LEU A 150 6.74 -1.45 6.10
C LEU A 150 6.20 -0.56 7.23
N VAL A 151 5.26 0.33 6.91
CA VAL A 151 4.68 1.28 7.87
C VAL A 151 3.17 1.20 7.99
N LEU A 152 2.49 0.58 7.02
CA LEU A 152 1.06 0.31 7.06
C LEU A 152 0.79 -1.00 6.32
N ASN A 153 -0.01 -1.87 6.93
CA ASN A 153 -0.62 -3.02 6.26
C ASN A 153 -1.97 -3.27 6.91
N LYS A 154 -3.06 -2.88 6.25
CA LYS A 154 -4.43 -3.03 6.78
C LYS A 154 -5.47 -3.21 5.67
N PRO A 155 -6.57 -3.93 5.92
CA PRO A 155 -7.64 -4.12 4.95
C PRO A 155 -8.49 -2.85 4.79
N PHE A 156 -8.49 -2.27 3.58
CA PHE A 156 -9.33 -1.12 3.20
C PHE A 156 -9.62 -1.09 1.70
N PHE A 157 -10.85 -0.71 1.34
CA PHE A 157 -11.13 -0.22 -0.01
C PHE A 157 -10.67 1.22 -0.15
N ILE A 158 -10.01 1.57 -1.26
CA ILE A 158 -9.77 2.98 -1.62
C ILE A 158 -10.99 3.47 -2.41
N GLU A 159 -11.83 4.26 -1.75
CA GLU A 159 -13.05 4.84 -2.37
C GLU A 159 -12.72 6.06 -3.21
N LYS A 160 -11.78 6.88 -2.73
CA LYS A 160 -11.48 8.17 -3.34
C LYS A 160 -10.08 8.61 -2.99
N VAL A 161 -9.41 9.21 -3.97
CA VAL A 161 -8.18 9.96 -3.76
C VAL A 161 -8.40 11.42 -4.12
N GLN A 162 -7.90 12.32 -3.28
CA GLN A 162 -7.93 13.76 -3.50
C GLN A 162 -6.51 14.31 -3.45
N HIS A 163 -6.14 15.09 -4.45
CA HIS A 163 -4.85 15.74 -4.56
C HIS A 163 -4.99 17.24 -4.32
N SER A 164 -4.14 17.77 -3.45
CA SER A 164 -3.94 19.20 -3.26
C SER A 164 -2.44 19.49 -3.26
N ASN A 165 -2.06 20.77 -3.41
CA ASN A 165 -0.66 21.15 -3.63
C ASN A 165 0.33 20.52 -2.62
N ASN A 166 -0.08 20.31 -1.36
CA ASN A 166 0.79 19.83 -0.29
C ASN A 166 0.26 18.59 0.46
N GLU A 167 -0.88 18.03 0.04
CA GLU A 167 -1.54 16.94 0.75
C GLU A 167 -2.30 16.05 -0.24
N ASP A 168 -2.09 14.74 -0.11
CA ASP A 168 -2.98 13.75 -0.72
C ASP A 168 -3.82 13.09 0.37
N VAL A 169 -5.10 12.89 0.08
CA VAL A 169 -6.07 12.30 1.01
C VAL A 169 -6.73 11.11 0.36
N PHE A 170 -6.59 9.95 0.98
CA PHE A 170 -7.23 8.70 0.61
C PHE A 170 -8.41 8.47 1.55
N SER A 171 -9.61 8.31 0.99
CA SER A 171 -10.78 7.83 1.75
C SER A 171 -10.78 6.31 1.72
N LEU A 172 -10.66 5.71 2.90
CA LEU A 172 -10.46 4.27 3.11
C LEU A 172 -11.70 3.67 3.77
N CYS A 173 -12.36 2.71 3.13
CA CYS A 173 -13.51 2.00 3.71
C CYS A 173 -13.08 0.68 4.33
N ALA A 174 -13.29 0.53 5.64
CA ALA A 174 -12.83 -0.63 6.42
C ALA A 174 -13.74 -1.86 6.30
N ASN A 175 -14.93 -1.70 5.71
CA ASN A 175 -15.93 -2.75 5.58
C ASN A 175 -16.60 -2.71 4.20
N THR A 176 -17.17 -3.85 3.82
CA THR A 176 -18.06 -3.95 2.67
C THR A 176 -19.37 -3.24 2.98
N VAL A 177 -19.85 -2.42 2.05
CA VAL A 177 -21.19 -1.82 2.11
C VAL A 177 -22.11 -2.66 1.24
N GLU A 178 -23.04 -3.35 1.87
CA GLU A 178 -24.07 -4.14 1.18
C GLU A 178 -25.27 -3.25 0.85
N TYR A 179 -25.99 -3.57 -0.23
CA TYR A 179 -27.13 -2.79 -0.68
C TYR A 179 -28.35 -3.69 -0.86
N TYR A 180 -29.53 -3.21 -0.43
CA TYR A 180 -30.80 -3.80 -0.81
C TYR A 180 -31.03 -3.64 -2.32
N ASP A 181 -31.93 -4.46 -2.89
CA ASP A 181 -32.31 -4.38 -4.31
C ASP A 181 -32.81 -2.98 -4.73
N ASN A 182 -33.29 -2.19 -3.76
CA ASN A 182 -33.73 -0.80 -3.98
C ASN A 182 -32.59 0.23 -3.95
N GLY A 183 -31.32 -0.21 -3.84
CA GLY A 183 -30.14 0.64 -3.81
C GLY A 183 -29.84 1.32 -2.47
N THR A 184 -30.57 0.99 -1.40
CA THR A 184 -30.31 1.53 -0.05
C THR A 184 -29.21 0.72 0.64
N PRO A 185 -28.20 1.35 1.26
CA PRO A 185 -27.17 0.61 1.98
C PRO A 185 -27.76 -0.10 3.20
N MET A 186 -27.45 -1.39 3.36
CA MET A 186 -27.84 -2.20 4.52
C MET A 186 -27.03 -1.85 5.77
N ASN A 187 -25.81 -1.36 5.58
CA ASN A 187 -24.89 -0.97 6.64
C ASN A 187 -24.14 0.31 6.28
N ASN A 188 -23.68 1.03 7.29
CA ASN A 188 -22.90 2.25 7.09
C ASN A 188 -21.46 1.92 6.67
N ALA A 189 -20.89 2.77 5.82
CA ALA A 189 -19.47 2.76 5.51
C ALA A 189 -18.65 3.23 6.72
N SER A 190 -17.67 2.43 7.14
CA SER A 190 -16.68 2.79 8.14
C SER A 190 -15.49 3.44 7.43
N ILE A 191 -15.57 4.76 7.25
CA ILE A 191 -14.56 5.54 6.53
C ILE A 191 -13.48 6.07 7.47
N GLN A 192 -12.24 5.72 7.18
CA GLN A 192 -11.04 6.38 7.67
C GLN A 192 -10.39 7.20 6.56
N LYS A 193 -9.51 8.13 6.94
CA LYS A 193 -8.71 8.91 6.00
C LYS A 193 -7.24 8.66 6.23
N LEU A 194 -6.53 8.36 5.14
CA LEU A 194 -5.08 8.37 5.10
C LEU A 194 -4.60 9.65 4.43
N TYR A 195 -3.73 10.37 5.13
CA TYR A 195 -3.20 11.67 4.72
C TYR A 195 -1.72 11.53 4.43
N VAL A 196 -1.27 11.99 3.26
CA VAL A 196 0.14 12.10 2.90
C VAL A 196 0.48 13.58 2.85
N LYS A 197 1.16 14.10 3.88
CA LYS A 197 1.49 15.53 4.03
C LYS A 197 2.66 15.74 4.95
N ASN A 198 3.30 16.90 4.86
CA ASN A 198 4.37 17.30 5.78
C ASN A 198 5.44 16.20 5.95
N LYS A 199 5.78 15.52 4.84
CA LYS A 199 6.77 14.43 4.79
C LYS A 199 6.39 13.17 5.59
N MET A 200 5.13 13.07 6.00
CA MET A 200 4.60 12.04 6.89
C MET A 200 3.32 11.44 6.32
N ILE A 201 2.94 10.28 6.88
CA ILE A 201 1.66 9.62 6.59
C ILE A 201 0.88 9.53 7.89
N PHE A 202 -0.38 9.95 7.87
CA PHE A 202 -1.28 9.91 9.02
C PHE A 202 -2.54 9.13 8.69
N ILE A 203 -3.13 8.47 9.68
CA ILE A 203 -4.46 7.90 9.58
C ILE A 203 -5.38 8.56 10.61
N SER A 204 -6.62 8.85 10.24
CA SER A 204 -7.62 9.32 11.20
C SER A 204 -8.05 8.20 12.12
N ASN A 205 -8.09 8.45 13.42
CA ASN A 205 -8.73 7.54 14.37
C ASN A 205 -10.25 7.51 14.11
N ASN A 206 -10.85 6.33 14.24
CA ASN A 206 -12.31 6.18 14.29
C ASN A 206 -12.88 6.71 15.62
#